data_AF-A0A412HJP7-F1
#
_entry.id   AF-A0A412HJP7-F1
#
_cell.length_a   1.000
_cell.length_b   1.000
_cell.length_c   1.000
_cell.angle_alpha   90.00
_cell.angle_beta   90.00
_cell.angle_gamma   90.00
#
_symmetry.space_group_name_H-M   'P 1'
#
loop_
_entity.id
_entity.type
_entity.pdbx_description
1 polymer ?
#
loop_
_entity_poly.entity_id
_entity_poly.type
_entity_poly.pdbx_seq_one_letter_code
_entity_poly.pdbx_strand_id
1 'polypeptide(L)'
;MARARSLYTPSTRAAAASLVLQSASPDSSSQLVTDQIGGVCPKAAEVLEKAEADALGYLDFPCEHHVSLRTKNVQERTDRELKRRSRVIQVFPSRK
;
A
#
# COMPACT_ATOMS: atom_id res chain seq x y z
N MET A 1 -35.47 15.07 9.72
CA MET A 1 -35.69 13.79 10.42
C MET A 1 -34.54 12.85 10.07
N ALA A 2 -33.55 12.77 10.96
CA ALA A 2 -32.28 12.08 10.77
C ALA A 2 -32.43 10.56 10.91
N ARG A 3 -31.78 9.77 10.04
CA ARG A 3 -31.58 8.33 10.24
C ARG A 3 -30.13 7.93 9.94
N ALA A 4 -29.40 7.76 11.05
CA ALA A 4 -28.27 6.89 11.30
C ALA A 4 -27.29 6.58 10.13
N ARG A 5 -26.25 7.42 10.03
CA ARG A 5 -24.90 6.98 9.61
C ARG A 5 -24.28 6.23 10.78
N SER A 6 -24.16 4.91 10.69
CA SER A 6 -23.09 4.09 11.29
C SER A 6 -23.56 2.65 11.36
N LEU A 7 -23.17 1.85 10.36
CA LEU A 7 -23.11 0.39 10.48
C LEU A 7 -21.82 -0.08 9.81
N TYR A 8 -20.68 0.42 10.32
CA TYR A 8 -19.42 -0.31 10.19
C TYR A 8 -19.08 -0.86 11.58
N THR A 9 -19.65 -2.01 11.90
CA THR A 9 -19.18 -2.83 13.02
C THR A 9 -17.83 -3.42 12.59
N PRO A 10 -16.72 -3.13 13.29
CA PRO A 10 -15.47 -3.80 12.97
C PRO A 10 -15.67 -5.28 13.27
N SER A 11 -15.62 -6.11 12.21
CA SER A 11 -15.56 -7.56 12.34
C SER A 11 -14.45 -7.88 13.34
N THR A 12 -14.72 -8.76 14.29
CA THR A 12 -13.82 -9.23 15.36
C THR A 12 -12.41 -9.62 14.89
N ARG A 13 -12.20 -9.86 13.59
CA ARG A 13 -10.87 -10.02 12.97
C ARG A 13 -10.00 -8.75 12.91
N ALA A 14 -10.61 -7.57 12.75
CA ALA A 14 -9.88 -6.30 12.69
C ALA A 14 -9.30 -5.93 14.07
N ALA A 15 -10.04 -6.18 15.15
CA ALA A 15 -9.57 -5.96 16.51
C ALA A 15 -8.38 -6.87 16.88
N ALA A 16 -8.39 -8.13 16.41
CA ALA A 16 -7.28 -9.06 16.61
C ALA A 16 -6.03 -8.65 15.81
N ALA A 17 -6.19 -8.15 14.58
CA ALA A 17 -5.08 -7.64 13.78
C ALA A 17 -4.42 -6.40 14.40
N SER A 18 -5.21 -5.46 14.93
CA SER A 18 -4.68 -4.31 15.67
C SER A 18 -3.93 -4.74 16.92
N LEU A 19 -4.44 -5.70 17.69
CA LEU A 19 -3.77 -6.18 18.91
C LEU A 19 -2.44 -6.87 18.64
N VAL A 20 -2.33 -7.66 17.56
CA VAL A 20 -1.08 -8.35 17.16
C VAL A 20 -0.02 -7.34 16.69
N LEU A 21 -0.42 -6.26 16.04
CA LEU A 21 0.47 -5.19 15.61
C LEU A 21 0.86 -4.24 16.76
N GLN A 22 0.04 -4.13 17.82
CA GLN A 22 0.32 -3.27 18.97
C GLN A 22 1.40 -3.84 19.92
N SER A 23 1.64 -5.16 19.90
CA SER A 23 2.56 -5.84 20.82
C SER A 23 3.94 -6.17 20.23
N ALA A 24 4.17 -5.88 18.94
CA ALA A 24 5.49 -5.99 18.34
C ALA A 24 6.14 -4.60 18.38
N SER A 25 7.35 -4.50 18.95
CA SER A 25 8.18 -3.33 18.68
C SER A 25 8.24 -3.12 17.16
N PRO A 26 8.07 -1.88 16.65
CA PRO A 26 8.01 -1.62 15.21
C PRO A 26 9.20 -2.23 14.46
N ASP A 27 10.36 -2.25 15.10
CA ASP A 27 11.61 -2.76 14.53
C ASP A 27 11.60 -4.28 14.31
N SER A 28 11.00 -5.08 15.20
CA SER A 28 11.21 -6.54 15.17
C SER A 28 10.35 -7.27 14.15
N SER A 29 9.11 -6.82 13.91
CA SER A 29 8.25 -7.44 12.89
C SER A 29 8.67 -7.07 11.47
N SER A 30 9.12 -5.83 11.25
CA SER A 30 9.58 -5.37 9.94
C SER A 30 10.87 -6.09 9.52
N GLN A 31 11.83 -6.23 10.45
CA GLN A 31 13.11 -6.91 10.22
C GLN A 31 12.94 -8.38 9.82
N LEU A 32 12.02 -9.09 10.49
CA LEU A 32 11.75 -10.49 10.14
C LEU A 32 11.17 -10.63 8.72
N VAL A 33 10.34 -9.68 8.29
CA VAL A 33 9.78 -9.68 6.94
C VAL A 33 10.84 -9.30 5.90
N THR A 34 11.69 -8.32 6.19
CA THR A 34 12.80 -7.94 5.29
C THR A 34 13.80 -9.08 5.13
N ASP A 35 14.11 -9.82 6.19
CA ASP A 35 15.03 -10.96 6.15
C ASP A 35 14.46 -12.12 5.30
N GLN A 36 13.18 -12.42 5.47
CA GLN A 36 12.48 -13.43 4.66
C GLN A 36 12.46 -13.05 3.18
N ILE A 37 12.17 -11.79 2.87
CA ILE A 37 12.15 -11.29 1.49
C ILE A 37 13.57 -11.21 0.93
N GLY A 38 14.57 -10.86 1.75
CA GLY A 38 15.98 -10.81 1.38
C GLY A 38 16.52 -12.16 0.92
N GLY A 39 16.05 -13.25 1.54
CA GLY A 39 16.34 -14.62 1.11
C GLY A 39 15.79 -14.98 -0.28
N VAL A 40 14.75 -14.28 -0.76
CA VAL A 40 14.15 -14.51 -2.09
C VAL A 40 14.68 -13.51 -3.11
N CYS A 41 14.73 -12.23 -2.75
CA CYS A 41 15.19 -11.15 -3.60
C CYS A 41 15.79 -10.02 -2.73
N PRO A 42 17.13 -9.84 -2.72
CA PRO A 42 17.78 -8.82 -1.88
C PRO A 42 17.34 -7.40 -2.27
N LYS A 43 17.11 -7.17 -3.57
CA LYS A 43 16.62 -5.88 -4.08
C LYS A 43 15.22 -5.53 -3.57
N ALA A 44 14.37 -6.52 -3.35
CA ALA A 44 13.03 -6.29 -2.80
C ALA A 44 13.10 -5.92 -1.31
N ALA A 45 14.03 -6.53 -0.56
CA ALA A 45 14.26 -6.17 0.85
C ALA A 45 14.77 -4.72 0.98
N GLU A 46 15.72 -4.30 0.15
CA GLU A 46 16.20 -2.90 0.13
C GLU A 46 15.07 -1.88 -0.14
N VAL A 47 14.14 -2.23 -1.01
CA VAL A 47 12.98 -1.36 -1.32
C VAL A 47 12.03 -1.32 -0.13
N LEU A 48 11.80 -2.45 0.54
CA LEU A 48 10.93 -2.52 1.70
C LEU A 48 11.50 -1.72 2.88
N GLU A 49 12.79 -1.85 3.15
CA GLU A 49 13.50 -1.08 4.20
C GLU A 49 13.36 0.43 3.97
N LYS A 50 13.58 0.89 2.74
CA LYS A 50 13.41 2.32 2.39
C LYS A 50 11.97 2.80 2.50
N ALA A 51 11.01 1.91 2.28
CA ALA A 51 9.58 2.21 2.31
C ALA A 51 8.96 2.01 3.70
N GLU A 52 9.72 1.60 4.72
CA GLU A 52 9.18 1.24 6.04
C GLU A 52 8.38 2.39 6.67
N ALA A 53 8.93 3.61 6.68
CA ALA A 53 8.26 4.77 7.23
C ALA A 53 6.91 5.06 6.53
N ASP A 54 6.89 4.96 5.19
CA ASP A 54 5.66 5.17 4.40
C ASP A 54 4.65 4.03 4.62
N ALA A 55 5.14 2.79 4.78
CA ALA A 55 4.31 1.61 5.04
C ALA A 55 3.69 1.64 6.45
N LEU A 56 4.39 2.21 7.44
CA LEU A 56 3.84 2.42 8.78
C LEU A 56 2.86 3.59 8.80
N GLY A 57 3.17 4.68 8.10
CA GLY A 57 2.25 5.83 7.96
C GLY A 57 0.90 5.48 7.33
N TYR A 58 0.82 4.39 6.57
CA TYR A 58 -0.44 3.84 6.08
C TYR A 58 -1.41 3.46 7.23
N LEU A 59 -0.91 3.00 8.37
CA LEU A 59 -1.74 2.57 9.51
C LEU A 59 -2.37 3.74 10.28
N ASP A 60 -1.88 4.97 10.07
CA ASP A 60 -2.43 6.18 10.67
C ASP A 60 -3.76 6.60 10.02
N PHE A 61 -4.06 6.08 8.83
CA PHE A 61 -5.31 6.38 8.13
C PHE A 61 -6.50 5.58 8.71
N PRO A 62 -7.73 6.12 8.63
CA PRO A 62 -8.91 5.34 8.93
C PRO A 62 -9.03 4.08 8.05
N CYS A 63 -9.50 2.96 8.62
CA CYS A 63 -9.65 1.68 7.92
C CYS A 63 -10.48 1.76 6.63
N GLU A 64 -11.38 2.74 6.49
CA GLU A 64 -12.15 2.97 5.27
C GLU A 64 -11.24 3.33 4.07
N HIS A 65 -10.15 4.06 4.30
CA HIS A 65 -9.21 4.48 3.27
C HIS A 65 -8.22 3.38 2.87
N HIS A 66 -7.97 2.41 3.75
CA HIS A 66 -7.05 1.31 3.52
C HIS A 66 -7.37 0.52 2.24
N VAL A 67 -8.65 0.32 1.94
CA VAL A 67 -9.08 -0.41 0.73
C VAL A 67 -8.66 0.31 -0.54
N SER A 68 -8.72 1.65 -0.55
CA SER A 68 -8.28 2.45 -1.68
C SER A 68 -6.76 2.50 -1.77
N LEU A 69 -6.10 2.83 -0.66
CA LEU A 69 -4.65 3.07 -0.57
C LEU A 69 -3.82 1.82 -0.90
N ARG A 70 -4.26 0.62 -0.48
CA ARG A 70 -3.53 -0.63 -0.78
C ARG A 70 -3.57 -1.02 -2.26
N THR A 71 -4.44 -0.42 -3.07
CA THR A 71 -4.61 -0.80 -4.49
C THR A 71 -4.12 0.31 -5.42
N LYS A 72 -3.28 -0.07 -6.38
CA LYS A 72 -2.83 0.84 -7.45
C LYS A 72 -3.76 0.88 -8.67
N ASN A 73 -5.01 0.46 -8.53
CA ASN A 73 -5.92 0.20 -9.66
C ASN A 73 -6.16 1.41 -10.57
N VAL A 74 -6.31 2.60 -9.98
CA VAL A 74 -6.53 3.85 -10.72
C VAL A 74 -5.29 4.23 -11.53
N GLN A 75 -4.12 4.13 -10.90
CA GLN A 75 -2.83 4.39 -11.55
C GLN A 75 -2.57 3.38 -12.66
N GLU A 76 -2.73 2.08 -12.39
CA GLU A 76 -2.55 1.02 -13.38
C GLU A 76 -3.50 1.15 -14.58
N ARG A 77 -4.75 1.56 -14.35
CA ARG A 77 -5.71 1.84 -15.44
C ARG A 77 -5.21 2.98 -16.31
N THR A 78 -4.74 4.05 -15.68
CA THR A 78 -4.24 5.24 -16.37
C THR A 78 -2.95 4.93 -17.14
N ASP A 79 -2.00 4.24 -16.50
CA ASP A 79 -0.73 3.84 -17.09
C ASP A 79 -0.95 2.89 -18.27
N ARG A 80 -1.89 1.96 -18.15
CA ARG A 80 -2.25 1.05 -19.25
C ARG A 80 -2.83 1.80 -20.43
N GLU A 81 -3.69 2.78 -20.18
CA GLU A 81 -4.24 3.62 -21.24
C GLU A 81 -3.16 4.48 -21.90
N LEU A 82 -2.29 5.09 -21.11
CA LEU A 82 -1.17 5.90 -21.60
C LEU A 82 -0.25 5.05 -22.49
N LYS A 83 0.15 3.86 -22.01
CA LYS A 83 0.96 2.91 -22.77
C LYS A 83 0.29 2.48 -24.07
N ARG A 84 -1.04 2.27 -24.08
CA ARG A 84 -1.78 1.93 -25.30
C ARG A 84 -1.74 3.05 -26.34
N ARG A 85 -1.95 4.30 -25.92
CA ARG A 85 -1.95 5.47 -26.80
C ARG A 85 -0.56 5.81 -27.32
N SER A 86 0.44 5.73 -26.46
CA SER A 86 1.84 6.03 -26.84
C SER A 86 2.48 4.91 -27.66
N ARG A 87 1.96 3.69 -27.64
CA ARG A 87 2.55 2.57 -28.41
C ARG A 87 2.70 2.84 -29.90
N VAL A 88 1.83 3.67 -30.48
CA VAL A 88 1.89 4.06 -31.90
C VAL A 88 2.91 5.18 -32.13
N ILE A 89 3.13 6.05 -31.14
CA ILE A 89 4.02 7.21 -31.25
C ILE A 89 5.33 6.87 -30.52
N GLN A 90 6.34 6.40 -31.28
CA GLN A 90 7.63 6.01 -30.72
C GLN A 90 8.45 7.20 -30.19
N VAL A 91 8.33 8.37 -30.82
CA VAL A 91 9.06 9.59 -30.45
C VAL A 91 8.12 10.77 -30.53
N PHE A 92 8.00 11.52 -29.44
CA PHE A 92 7.32 12.81 -29.44
C PHE A 92 8.31 13.91 -29.84
N PRO A 93 7.88 14.93 -30.60
CA PRO A 93 8.70 16.12 -30.84
C PRO A 93 9.13 16.74 -29.51
N SER A 94 10.43 16.95 -29.30
CA SER A 94 10.93 17.64 -28.11
C SER A 94 10.65 19.14 -28.20
N ARG A 95 10.45 19.77 -27.04
CA ARG A 95 10.30 21.22 -26.94
C ARG A 95 11.68 21.87 -27.19
N LYS A 96 11.72 22.93 -28.00
CA LYS A 96 12.90 23.80 -28.10
C LYS A 96 13.09 24.60 -26.82
#